data_AF-A0A536XF79-F1
#
_entry.id   AF-A0A536XF79-F1
#
_cell.length_a   1.000
_cell.length_b   1.000
_cell.length_c   1.000
_cell.angle_alpha   90.00
_cell.angle_beta   90.00
_cell.angle_gamma   90.00
#
_symmetry.space_group_name_H-M   'P 1'
#
loop_
_entity.id
_entity.type
_entity.pdbx_description
1 polymer ?
#
loop_
_entity_poly.entity_id
_entity_poly.type
_entity_poly.pdbx_seq_one_letter_code
_entity_poly.pdbx_strand_id
1 'polypeptide(L)'
;MEESDAFCRSLAKVTRHMVLSIDYRLAPEHPFPAALDDAVTATIWAGTHAVDLGGTPGPIVVCGESAGGNLAAVSCLQLRSNPRVSIRYQVL
;
A
#
# COMPACT_ATOMS: atom_id res chain seq x y z
N MET A 1 5.09 -2.69 14.02
CA MET A 1 4.22 -1.49 13.96
C MET A 1 4.92 -0.20 14.36
N GLU A 2 5.86 -0.19 15.33
CA GLU A 2 6.61 1.03 15.72
C GLU A 2 7.65 1.49 14.69
N GLU A 3 8.36 0.58 14.02
CA GLU A 3 9.42 0.94 13.05
C GLU A 3 8.90 1.75 11.85
N SER A 4 7.68 1.49 11.38
CA SER A 4 7.09 2.19 10.25
C SER A 4 6.35 3.48 10.66
N ASP A 5 5.93 3.65 11.91
CA ASP A 5 5.10 4.78 12.33
C ASP A 5 5.82 6.13 12.13
N ALA A 6 7.08 6.23 12.54
CA ALA A 6 7.87 7.46 12.36
C ALA A 6 8.04 7.82 10.88
N PHE A 7 8.31 6.82 10.03
CA PHE A 7 8.41 6.99 8.59
C PHE A 7 7.08 7.42 7.97
N CYS A 8 5.97 6.72 8.28
CA CYS A 8 4.64 7.04 7.78
C CYS A 8 4.18 8.45 8.18
N ARG A 9 4.42 8.87 9.43
CA ARG A 9 4.10 10.23 9.89
C ARG A 9 4.91 11.29 9.15
N SER A 10 6.20 11.05 8.97
CA SER A 10 7.07 11.94 8.20
C SER A 10 6.61 12.06 6.75
N LEU A 11 6.32 10.92 6.11
CA LEU A 11 5.83 10.84 4.74
C LEU A 11 4.50 11.59 4.58
N ALA A 12 3.53 11.36 5.47
CA ALA A 12 2.25 12.07 5.45
C ALA A 12 2.43 13.59 5.61
N LYS A 13 3.32 14.01 6.53
CA LYS A 13 3.60 15.43 6.78
C LYS A 13 4.24 16.11 5.58
N VAL A 14 5.23 15.48 4.95
CA VAL A 14 6.00 16.06 3.84
C VAL A 14 5.18 16.04 2.54
N THR A 15 4.51 14.93 2.24
CA THR A 15 3.77 14.77 0.98
C THR A 15 2.38 15.41 1.01
N ARG A 16 1.82 15.68 2.20
CA ARG A 16 0.43 16.10 2.39
C ARG A 16 -0.59 15.08 1.85
N HIS A 17 -0.21 13.80 1.81
CA HIS A 17 -1.10 12.70 1.46
C HIS A 17 -1.49 11.91 2.71
N MET A 18 -2.65 11.25 2.65
CA MET A 18 -2.97 10.20 3.61
C MET A 18 -2.02 9.02 3.41
N VAL A 19 -1.53 8.45 4.51
CA VAL A 19 -0.64 7.30 4.50
C VAL A 19 -1.31 6.15 5.24
N LEU A 20 -1.44 5.01 4.55
CA LEU A 20 -1.94 3.78 5.14
C LEU A 20 -0.77 2.82 5.31
N SER A 21 -0.40 2.54 6.57
CA SER A 21 0.56 1.48 6.90
C SER A 21 -0.19 0.16 7.00
N ILE A 22 0.21 -0.84 6.22
CA ILE A 22 -0.48 -2.13 6.13
C ILE A 22 0.22 -3.15 7.02
N ASP A 23 -0.51 -3.68 8.01
CA ASP A 23 -0.05 -4.78 8.86
C ASP A 23 -0.35 -6.12 8.18
N TYR A 24 0.47 -6.45 7.16
CA TYR A 24 0.29 -7.66 6.35
C TYR A 24 0.77 -8.90 7.10
N ARG A 25 0.18 -10.06 6.76
CA ARG A 25 0.55 -11.35 7.34
C ARG A 25 2.02 -11.70 7.07
N LEU A 26 2.71 -12.18 8.11
CA LEU A 26 4.15 -12.50 8.07
C LEU A 26 4.40 -14.00 7.98
N ALA A 27 5.53 -14.35 7.38
CA ALA A 27 6.11 -15.68 7.45
C ALA A 27 6.88 -15.86 8.78
N PRO A 28 6.98 -17.09 9.30
CA PRO A 28 6.58 -18.37 8.69
C PRO A 28 5.11 -18.75 8.85
N GLU A 29 4.33 -18.08 9.71
CA GLU A 29 2.94 -18.41 10.01
C GLU A 29 2.03 -18.31 8.78
N HIS A 30 2.34 -17.35 7.91
CA HIS A 30 1.68 -17.14 6.63
C HIS A 30 2.73 -17.05 5.52
N PRO A 31 3.13 -18.19 4.93
CA PRO A 31 4.09 -18.19 3.84
C PRO A 31 3.52 -17.51 2.59
N PHE A 32 4.39 -17.28 1.61
CA PHE A 32 3.99 -16.77 0.31
C PHE A 32 2.79 -17.56 -0.26
N PRO A 33 1.75 -16.87 -0.81
CA PRO A 33 1.69 -15.45 -1.18
C PRO A 33 0.98 -14.52 -0.16
N ALA A 34 0.80 -14.91 1.10
CA ALA A 34 -0.10 -14.19 2.02
C ALA A 34 0.14 -12.67 2.15
N ALA A 35 1.39 -12.23 2.32
CA ALA A 35 1.74 -10.81 2.40
C ALA A 35 1.40 -10.04 1.11
N LEU A 36 1.53 -10.69 -0.05
CA LEU A 36 1.20 -10.10 -1.35
C LEU A 36 -0.31 -9.97 -1.52
N ASP A 37 -1.07 -11.00 -1.14
CA ASP A 37 -2.53 -10.96 -1.17
C ASP A 37 -3.06 -9.81 -0.30
N ASP A 38 -2.46 -9.61 0.88
CA ASP A 38 -2.82 -8.50 1.79
C ASP A 38 -2.48 -7.14 1.19
N ALA A 39 -1.30 -6.97 0.60
CA ALA A 39 -0.89 -5.72 -0.04
C ALA A 39 -1.81 -5.33 -1.21
N VAL A 40 -2.18 -6.31 -2.05
CA VAL A 40 -3.09 -6.13 -3.18
C VAL A 40 -4.50 -5.80 -2.70
N THR A 41 -5.00 -6.55 -1.72
CA THR A 41 -6.32 -6.32 -1.11
C THR A 41 -6.40 -4.93 -0.47
N ALA A 42 -5.38 -4.55 0.30
CA ALA A 42 -5.28 -3.23 0.92
C ALA A 42 -5.25 -2.10 -0.12
N THR A 43 -4.51 -2.28 -1.22
CA THR A 43 -4.44 -1.28 -2.30
C THR A 43 -5.81 -1.08 -2.97
N ILE A 44 -6.52 -2.17 -3.30
CA ILE A 44 -7.89 -2.07 -3.85
C ILE A 44 -8.83 -1.41 -2.83
N TRP A 45 -8.75 -1.83 -1.56
CA TRP A 45 -9.59 -1.29 -0.50
C TRP A 45 -9.38 0.22 -0.34
N ALA A 46 -8.14 0.67 -0.23
CA ALA A 46 -7.80 2.08 -0.11
C ALA A 46 -8.32 2.92 -1.30
N GLY A 47 -8.23 2.39 -2.53
CA GLY A 47 -8.70 3.08 -3.73
C GLY A 47 -10.21 3.21 -3.82
N THR A 48 -10.92 2.22 -3.29
CA THR A 48 -12.38 2.15 -3.34
C THR A 48 -13.07 2.81 -2.14
N HIS A 49 -12.33 3.10 -1.06
CA HIS A 49 -12.84 3.72 0.17
C HIS A 49 -12.13 5.05 0.49
N ALA A 50 -11.46 5.68 -0.49
CA ALA A 50 -10.70 6.90 -0.26
C ALA A 50 -11.56 8.01 0.37
N VAL A 51 -12.82 8.15 -0.04
CA VAL A 51 -13.77 9.13 0.53
C VAL A 51 -14.10 8.82 1.98
N ASP A 52 -14.36 7.55 2.30
CA ASP A 52 -14.73 7.10 3.65
C ASP A 52 -13.58 7.34 4.65
N LEU A 53 -12.34 7.34 4.15
CA LEU A 53 -11.13 7.64 4.91
C LEU A 53 -10.86 9.15 5.07
N GLY A 54 -11.69 10.03 4.49
CA GLY A 54 -11.47 11.47 4.46
C GLY A 54 -10.49 11.95 3.38
N GLY A 55 -10.20 11.09 2.41
CA GLY A 55 -9.32 11.37 1.28
C GLY A 55 -10.03 11.87 0.03
N THR A 56 -9.22 12.10 -1.01
CA THR A 56 -9.73 12.45 -2.35
C THR A 56 -9.70 11.20 -3.24
N PRO A 57 -10.79 10.89 -3.97
CA PRO A 57 -10.78 9.86 -5.00
C PRO A 57 -9.69 10.13 -6.05
N GLY A 58 -8.98 9.10 -6.47
CA GLY A 58 -7.93 9.24 -7.46
C GLY A 58 -6.99 8.05 -7.49
N PRO A 59 -5.95 8.12 -8.32
CA PRO A 59 -4.96 7.07 -8.34
C PRO A 59 -4.12 7.09 -7.05
N ILE A 60 -3.72 5.90 -6.62
CA ILE A 60 -2.97 5.69 -5.38
C ILE A 60 -1.46 5.69 -5.66
N VAL A 61 -0.67 5.99 -4.63
CA VAL A 61 0.76 5.74 -4.60
C VAL A 61 1.03 4.56 -3.67
N VAL A 62 1.81 3.59 -4.12
CA VAL A 62 2.30 2.49 -3.29
C VAL A 62 3.77 2.72 -2.96
N CYS A 63 4.18 2.39 -1.74
CA CYS A 63 5.58 2.51 -1.32
C CYS A 63 5.95 1.42 -0.31
N GLY A 64 7.22 1.05 -0.27
CA GLY A 64 7.75 0.17 0.76
C GLY A 64 9.27 0.05 0.69
N GLU A 65 9.87 -0.36 1.79
CA GLU A 65 11.31 -0.61 1.91
C GLU A 65 11.58 -2.11 2.00
N SER A 66 12.70 -2.58 1.45
CA SER A 66 13.13 -3.99 1.54
C SER A 66 12.04 -4.97 1.02
N ALA A 67 11.55 -5.89 1.86
CA ALA A 67 10.44 -6.78 1.51
C ALA A 67 9.16 -6.00 1.14
N GLY A 68 8.90 -4.86 1.80
CA GLY A 68 7.78 -3.98 1.45
C GLY A 68 7.92 -3.37 0.05
N GLY A 69 9.15 -3.08 -0.39
CA GLY A 69 9.42 -2.62 -1.75
C GLY A 69 9.10 -3.71 -2.79
N ASN A 70 9.43 -4.97 -2.49
CA ASN A 70 9.00 -6.10 -3.32
C ASN A 70 7.47 -6.18 -3.41
N LEU A 71 6.76 -6.09 -2.28
CA LEU A 71 5.30 -6.11 -2.25
C LEU A 71 4.68 -4.97 -3.06
N ALA A 72 5.23 -3.74 -2.96
CA ALA A 72 4.79 -2.58 -3.73
C ALA A 72 4.97 -2.81 -5.25
N ALA A 73 6.15 -3.30 -5.66
CA ALA A 73 6.44 -3.58 -7.06
C ALA A 73 5.54 -4.68 -7.65
N VAL A 74 5.35 -5.79 -6.93
CA VAL A 74 4.52 -6.91 -7.41
C VAL A 74 3.03 -6.54 -7.38
N SER A 75 2.58 -5.73 -6.43
CA SER A 75 1.21 -5.18 -6.41
C SER A 75 0.92 -4.34 -7.65
N CYS A 76 1.87 -3.49 -8.09
CA CYS A 76 1.75 -2.75 -9.34
C CYS A 76 1.58 -3.67 -10.56
N LEU A 77 2.33 -4.78 -10.61
CA LEU A 77 2.22 -5.75 -11.70
C LEU A 77 0.87 -6.45 -11.71
N GLN A 78 0.38 -6.91 -10.55
CA GLN A 78 -0.92 -7.57 -10.45
C GLN A 78 -2.09 -6.62 -10.73
N LEU A 79 -1.98 -5.36 -10.31
CA LEU A 79 -3.06 -4.37 -10.43
C LEU A 79 -3.01 -3.55 -11.72
N ARG A 80 -2.05 -3.80 -12.61
CA ARG A 80 -1.82 -3.00 -13.84
C ARG A 80 -3.08 -2.80 -14.69
N SER A 81 -3.92 -3.83 -14.78
CA SER A 81 -5.16 -3.82 -15.56
C SER A 81 -6.41 -3.91 -14.68
N ASN A 82 -6.29 -3.62 -13.38
CA ASN A 82 -7.43 -3.68 -12.48
C ASN A 82 -8.38 -2.48 -12.73
N PRO A 83 -9.69 -2.70 -12.94
CA PRO A 83 -10.62 -1.61 -13.24
C PRO A 83 -11.05 -0.80 -12.01
N ARG A 84 -10.77 -1.28 -10.79
CA ARG A 84 -11.23 -0.68 -9.53
C ARG A 84 -10.24 0.29 -8.92
N VAL A 85 -8.96 0.19 -9.27
CA VAL A 85 -7.89 1.01 -8.71
C VAL A 85 -6.87 1.34 -9.78
N SER A 86 -6.36 2.56 -9.75
CA SER A 86 -5.24 3.01 -10.57
C SER A 86 -4.08 3.37 -9.66
N ILE A 87 -2.86 2.93 -9.99
CA ILE A 87 -1.64 3.28 -9.28
C ILE A 87 -0.88 4.30 -10.13
N ARG A 88 -0.57 5.47 -9.57
CA ARG A 88 0.15 6.54 -10.29
C ARG A 88 1.66 6.49 -10.09
N TYR A 89 2.12 6.17 -8.89
CA TYR A 89 3.54 6.08 -8.56
C TYR A 89 3.82 4.86 -7.69
N GLN A 90 5.03 4.31 -7.84
CA GLN A 90 5.61 3.36 -6.89
C GLN A 90 6.94 3.92 -6.39
N VAL A 91 7.18 3.82 -5.09
CA VAL A 91 8.43 4.27 -4.43
C VAL A 91 9.05 3.05 -3.76
N LEU A 92 10.27 2.68 -4.18
CA LEU A 92 10.96 1.44 -3.83
C LEU A 92 12.31 1.74 -3.17
#